data_AF-A0A3B0SR25-F1
#
_entry.id   AF-A0A3B0SR25-F1
#
_cell.length_a   1.000
_cell.length_b   1.000
_cell.length_c   1.000
_cell.angle_alpha   90.00
_cell.angle_beta   90.00
_cell.angle_gamma   90.00
#
_symmetry.space_group_name_H-M   'P 1'
#
loop_
_entity.id
_entity.type
_entity.pdbx_description
1 polymer ?
#
loop_
_entity_poly.entity_id
_entity_poly.type
_entity_poly.pdbx_seq_one_letter_code
_entity_poly.pdbx_strand_id
1 'polypeptide(L)'
;VLGPGAVADLLRITAAAHSGRSLKEPVHLSTLLAAGLVLWHNETLTVPDTVPPVPRHIVARFPPALRRAHAGAVARNNYSHT
;
A
#
# COMPACT_ATOMS: atom_id res chain seq x y z
N VAL A 1 7.33 5.58 -9.73
CA VAL A 1 8.19 5.04 -8.65
C VAL A 1 7.65 5.55 -7.33
N LEU A 2 7.50 4.68 -6.32
CA LEU A 2 7.10 5.10 -4.97
C LEU A 2 8.30 5.75 -4.27
N GLY A 3 8.23 7.06 -4.06
CA GLY A 3 9.25 7.83 -3.36
C GLY A 3 8.74 8.39 -2.03
N PRO A 4 9.58 9.10 -1.27
CA PRO A 4 9.23 9.64 0.05
C PRO A 4 7.96 10.50 0.06
N GLY A 5 7.75 11.30 -1.00
CA GLY A 5 6.53 12.11 -1.14
C GLY A 5 5.25 11.28 -1.27
N ALA A 6 5.31 10.17 -2.01
CA ALA A 6 4.18 9.25 -2.13
C ALA A 6 3.88 8.54 -0.80
N VAL A 7 4.91 8.22 -0.01
CA VAL A 7 4.75 7.65 1.33
C VAL A 7 4.09 8.67 2.27
N ALA A 8 4.52 9.94 2.23
CA ALA A 8 3.89 11.00 3.03
C ALA A 8 2.42 11.19 2.65
N ASP A 9 2.08 11.12 1.35
CA ASP A 9 0.69 11.13 0.89
C ASP A 9 -0.11 9.94 1.42
N LEU A 10 0.44 8.73 1.35
CA LEU A 10 -0.20 7.54 1.89
C LEU A 10 -0.51 7.70 3.39
N LEU A 11 0.48 8.13 4.19
CA LEU A 11 0.29 8.32 5.63
C LEU A 11 -0.78 9.38 5.94
N ARG A 12 -0.83 10.47 5.16
CA ARG A 12 -1.87 11.50 5.30
C ARG A 12 -3.25 10.95 4.97
N ILE A 13 -3.38 10.16 3.91
CA ILE A 13 -4.64 9.51 3.54
C ILE A 13 -5.06 8.52 4.64
N THR A 14 -4.15 7.69 5.15
CA THR A 14 -4.46 6.74 6.24
C THR A 14 -4.97 7.46 7.49
N ALA A 15 -4.31 8.56 7.88
CA ALA A 15 -4.76 9.37 9.02
C ALA A 15 -6.13 10.02 8.78
N ALA A 16 -6.39 10.51 7.57
CA ALA A 16 -7.67 11.09 7.18
C ALA A 16 -8.80 10.04 7.18
N ALA A 17 -8.53 8.85 6.63
CA ALA A 17 -9.45 7.72 6.61
C ALA A 17 -9.81 7.26 8.03
N HIS A 18 -8.82 7.18 8.93
CA HIS A 18 -9.05 6.79 10.32
C HIS A 18 -9.89 7.82 11.09
N SER A 19 -9.73 9.11 10.80
CA SER A 19 -10.42 10.20 11.48
C SER A 19 -11.72 10.66 10.79
N GLY A 20 -12.09 10.05 9.66
CA GLY A 20 -13.26 10.45 8.86
C GLY A 20 -13.16 11.87 8.28
N ARG A 21 -11.94 12.38 8.08
CA ARG A 21 -11.72 13.76 7.62
C ARG A 21 -11.54 13.82 6.12
N SER A 22 -12.07 14.89 5.52
CA SER A 22 -11.76 15.24 4.13
C SER A 22 -10.34 15.80 4.02
N LEU A 23 -9.67 15.48 2.91
CA LEU A 23 -8.29 15.86 2.63
C LEU A 23 -8.22 16.48 1.23
N LYS A 24 -7.39 17.52 1.07
CA LYS A 24 -7.04 18.05 -0.25
C LYS A 24 -6.36 16.96 -1.07
N GLU A 25 -6.66 16.91 -2.37
CA GLU A 25 -6.11 15.91 -3.28
C GLU A 25 -4.57 15.73 -3.13
N PRO A 26 -4.11 14.50 -2.81
CA PRO A 26 -2.68 14.20 -2.69
C PRO A 26 -1.98 14.28 -4.05
N VAL A 27 -0.77 14.82 -4.07
CA VAL A 27 0.02 15.02 -5.30
C VAL A 27 0.36 13.70 -5.98
N HIS A 28 0.60 12.64 -5.20
CA HIS A 28 1.00 11.33 -5.73
C HIS A 28 -0.17 10.33 -5.79
N LEU A 29 -1.42 10.81 -5.77
CA LEU A 29 -2.61 9.95 -5.74
C LEU A 29 -2.62 8.93 -6.88
N SER A 30 -2.32 9.34 -8.12
CA SER A 30 -2.29 8.42 -9.27
C SER A 30 -1.27 7.30 -9.10
N THR A 31 -0.12 7.59 -8.46
CA THR A 31 0.90 6.57 -8.17
C THR A 31 0.43 5.58 -7.10
N LEU A 32 -0.28 6.07 -6.08
CA LEU A 32 -0.83 5.23 -5.02
C LEU A 32 -1.95 4.33 -5.53
N LEU A 33 -2.83 4.84 -6.40
CA LEU A 33 -3.87 4.06 -7.09
C LEU A 33 -3.26 2.98 -7.98
N ALA A 34 -2.27 3.33 -8.81
CA ALA A 34 -1.58 2.37 -9.66
C ALA A 34 -0.85 1.27 -8.88
N ALA A 35 -0.41 1.58 -7.65
CA ALA A 35 0.22 0.62 -6.75
C ALA A 35 -0.79 -0.21 -5.93
N GLY A 36 -2.10 0.06 -6.05
CA GLY A 36 -3.14 -0.60 -5.26
C GLY A 36 -3.07 -0.30 -3.75
N LEU A 37 -2.36 0.76 -3.37
CA LEU A 37 -2.20 1.16 -1.96
C LEU A 37 -3.41 1.94 -1.44
N VAL A 38 -4.19 2.48 -2.36
CA VAL A 38 -5.47 3.14 -2.12
C VAL A 38 -6.41 2.76 -3.25
N LEU A 39 -7.71 2.78 -2.97
CA LEU A 39 -8.77 2.48 -3.93
C LEU A 39 -9.69 3.69 -4.05
N TRP A 40 -10.18 3.94 -5.26
CA TRP A 40 -11.21 4.94 -5.50
C TRP A 40 -12.56 4.25 -5.65
N HIS A 41 -13.54 4.62 -4.84
CA HIS A 41 -14.87 4.03 -4.87
C HIS A 41 -15.93 5.06 -4.46
N ASN A 42 -16.99 5.22 -5.26
CA ASN A 42 -18.11 6.14 -4.98
C ASN A 42 -17.67 7.54 -4.52
N GLU A 43 -16.74 8.16 -5.26
CA GLU A 43 -16.19 9.50 -4.95
C GLU A 43 -15.41 9.59 -3.62
N THR A 44 -15.14 8.43 -3.01
CA THR A 44 -14.36 8.31 -1.78
C THR A 44 -13.09 7.50 -1.99
N LEU A 45 -12.09 7.85 -1.18
CA LEU A 45 -10.79 7.19 -1.18
C LEU A 45 -10.77 6.19 -0.03
N THR A 46 -10.57 4.91 -0.35
CA THR A 46 -10.48 3.84 0.64
C THR A 46 -9.03 3.39 0.76
N VAL A 47 -8.56 3.24 2.00
CA VAL A 47 -7.27 2.61 2.30
C VAL A 47 -7.55 1.16 2.68
N PRO A 48 -7.02 0.17 1.95
CA PRO A 48 -7.16 -1.22 2.33
C PRO A 48 -6.44 -1.49 3.66
N ASP A 49 -7.01 -2.36 4.50
CA ASP A 49 -6.38 -2.75 5.77
C ASP A 49 -5.10 -3.58 5.60
N THR A 50 -4.83 -4.04 4.37
CA THR A 50 -3.66 -4.83 4.04
C THR A 50 -2.84 -4.16 2.93
N VAL A 51 -1.53 -4.31 3.01
CA VAL A 51 -0.64 -3.85 1.93
C VAL A 51 -0.68 -4.88 0.81
N PRO A 52 -0.88 -4.46 -0.45
CA PRO A 52 -0.88 -5.37 -1.59
C PRO A 52 0.47 -6.11 -1.70
N PRO A 53 0.44 -7.37 -2.18
CA PRO A 53 1.65 -8.15 -2.33
C PRO A 53 2.61 -7.47 -3.32
N VAL A 54 3.91 -7.50 -2.99
CA VAL A 54 4.93 -6.93 -3.89
C VAL A 54 4.99 -7.77 -5.18
N PRO A 55 4.96 -7.15 -6.37
CA PRO A 55 5.05 -7.87 -7.62
C PRO A 55 6.28 -8.79 -7.71
N ARG A 56 6.11 -9.99 -8.24
CA ARG A 56 7.17 -11.02 -8.30
C ARG A 56 8.47 -10.51 -8.97
N HIS A 57 8.35 -9.67 -9.99
CA HIS A 57 9.51 -9.10 -10.70
C HIS A 57 10.33 -8.14 -9.82
N ILE A 58 9.70 -7.48 -8.83
CA ILE A 58 10.39 -6.65 -7.84
C ILE A 58 11.03 -7.53 -6.77
N VAL A 59 10.31 -8.55 -6.29
CA VAL A 59 10.83 -9.52 -5.30
C VAL A 59 12.07 -10.26 -5.80
N ALA A 60 12.15 -10.54 -7.10
CA ALA A 60 13.33 -11.13 -7.72
C ALA A 60 14.59 -10.25 -7.53
N ARG A 61 14.44 -8.93 -7.46
CA ARG A 61 15.52 -7.96 -7.24
C ARG A 61 15.88 -7.75 -5.77
N PHE A 62 15.12 -8.34 -4.83
CA PHE A 62 15.43 -8.21 -3.41
C PHE A 62 16.74 -8.91 -3.05
N PRO A 63 17.51 -8.36 -2.09
CA PRO A 63 18.60 -9.10 -1.46
C PRO A 63 18.08 -10.42 -0.86
N PRO A 64 18.92 -11.49 -0.78
CA PRO A 64 18.48 -12.81 -0.32
C PRO A 64 17.77 -12.81 1.04
N ALA A 65 18.26 -12.02 2.00
CA ALA A 65 17.65 -11.88 3.32
C ALA A 65 16.24 -11.29 3.25
N LEU A 66 16.06 -10.24 2.46
CA LEU A 66 14.76 -9.57 2.28
C LEU A 66 13.77 -10.46 1.52
N ARG A 67 14.24 -11.23 0.54
CA ARG A 67 13.40 -12.19 -0.19
C ARG A 67 12.83 -13.27 0.73
N ARG A 68 13.64 -13.80 1.67
CA ARG A 68 13.19 -14.78 2.67
C ARG A 68 12.19 -14.17 3.66
N ALA A 69 12.48 -12.97 4.16
CA ALA A 69 11.57 -12.25 5.04
C ALA A 69 10.21 -12.00 4.36
N HIS A 70 10.23 -11.57 3.09
CA HIS A 70 9.03 -11.38 2.29
C HIS A 70 8.25 -12.69 2.09
N ALA A 71 8.93 -13.80 1.76
CA ALA A 71 8.28 -15.10 1.63
C ALA A 71 7.59 -15.55 2.93
N GLY A 72 8.24 -15.33 4.08
CA GLY A 72 7.63 -15.58 5.39
C GLY A 72 6.42 -14.68 5.68
N ALA A 73 6.48 -13.40 5.32
CA ALA A 73 5.36 -12.47 5.49
C ALA A 73 4.15 -12.84 4.64
N VAL A 74 4.36 -13.19 3.36
CA VAL A 74 3.29 -13.66 2.47
C VAL A 74 2.66 -14.94 3.00
N ALA A 75 3.47 -15.89 3.47
CA ALA A 75 2.96 -17.12 4.05
C ALA A 75 2.03 -16.82 5.24
N ARG A 76 2.45 -15.96 6.18
CA ARG A 76 1.65 -15.57 7.36
C ARG A 76 0.32 -14.91 7.01
N ASN A 77 0.30 -14.04 6.00
CA ASN A 77 -0.92 -13.33 5.58
C ASN A 77 -1.96 -14.28 4.99
N ASN A 78 -1.52 -15.37 4.35
CA ASN A 78 -2.41 -16.38 3.76
C ASN A 78 -3.04 -17.33 4.81
N TYR A 79 -2.55 -17.34 6.06
CA TYR A 79 -3.08 -18.17 7.15
C TYR A 79 -4.11 -17.46 8.05
N SER A 80 -4.41 -16.17 7.80
CA SER A 80 -5.39 -15.40 8.58
C SER A 80 -6.80 -15.39 7.98
N HIS A 81 -7.06 -16.23 6.98
CA HIS A 81 -8.32 -16.29 6.21
C HIS A 81 -8.98 -17.70 6.20
N THR A 82 -8.82 -18.47 7.27
CA THR A 82 -9.61 -19.69 7.57
C THR A 82 -10.25 -19.54 8.93
#